data_AF-A0A1V5QD51-F1
#
_entry.id   AF-A0A1V5QD51-F1
#
_cell.length_a   1.000
_cell.length_b   1.000
_cell.length_c   1.000
_cell.angle_alpha   90.00
_cell.angle_beta   90.00
_cell.angle_gamma   90.00
#
_symmetry.space_group_name_H-M   'P 1'
#
loop_
_entity.id
_entity.type
_entity.pdbx_description
1 polymer ?
#
loop_
_entity_poly.entity_id
_entity_poly.type
_entity_poly.pdbx_seq_one_letter_code
_entity_poly.pdbx_strand_id
1 'polypeptide(L)'
;MTKRPGEDHGHHEQWMETETEGGKFPDVRLTKRFGNLLGMMARRVGDTIPAACQDWANTKAAYRSLANPRVTEERVLAGHFAATAARASAVDGLLLVLHDTFCSKTDISPAHA
;
A
#
# COMPACT_ATOMS: atom_id res chain seq x y z
N MET A 1 9.66 24.17 13.70
CA MET A 1 9.08 22.83 13.49
C MET A 1 7.60 22.89 13.90
N THR A 2 6.77 23.54 13.10
CA THR A 2 5.34 23.76 13.40
C THR A 2 4.55 22.51 13.05
N LYS A 3 3.93 21.87 14.06
CA LYS A 3 2.95 20.80 13.86
C LYS A 3 1.85 21.33 12.92
N ARG A 4 1.57 20.62 11.83
CA ARG A 4 0.40 20.91 10.99
C ARG A 4 -0.86 20.59 11.80
N PRO A 5 -1.86 21.50 11.88
CA PRO A 5 -3.07 21.25 12.64
C PRO A 5 -4.01 20.34 11.85
N GLY A 6 -4.48 19.26 12.49
CA GLY A 6 -5.64 18.49 12.01
C GLY A 6 -5.36 17.13 11.34
N GLU A 7 -4.35 16.35 11.77
CA GLU A 7 -4.28 14.95 11.37
C GLU A 7 -5.36 14.15 12.12
N ASP A 8 -6.46 13.85 11.43
CA ASP A 8 -7.45 12.84 11.84
C ASP A 8 -6.81 11.45 11.69
N HIS A 9 -5.99 11.09 12.68
CA HIS A 9 -5.25 9.83 12.69
C HIS A 9 -6.17 8.61 12.70
N GLY A 10 -7.38 8.74 13.27
CA GLY A 10 -8.36 7.66 13.37
C GLY A 10 -8.96 7.30 12.02
N HIS A 11 -9.31 8.30 11.21
CA HIS A 11 -9.90 8.07 9.89
C HIS A 11 -8.92 7.42 8.90
N HIS A 12 -7.64 7.79 8.94
CA HIS A 12 -6.62 7.19 8.07
C HIS A 12 -6.33 5.71 8.41
N GLU A 13 -6.31 5.37 9.69
CA GLU A 13 -6.04 4.00 10.14
C GLU A 13 -7.24 3.09 9.83
N GLN A 14 -8.47 3.57 10.09
CA GLN A 14 -9.71 2.86 9.76
C GLN A 14 -9.90 2.68 8.24
N TRP A 15 -9.56 3.69 7.44
CA TRP A 15 -9.56 3.57 5.98
C TRP A 15 -8.57 2.50 5.50
N MET A 16 -7.32 2.50 6.00
CA MET A 16 -6.34 1.49 5.62
C MET A 16 -6.74 0.07 6.01
N GLU A 17 -7.35 -0.11 7.18
CA GLU A 17 -7.88 -1.42 7.58
C GLU A 17 -8.94 -1.91 6.60
N THR A 18 -9.90 -1.04 6.26
CA THR A 18 -10.98 -1.35 5.30
C THR A 18 -10.42 -1.71 3.92
N GLU A 19 -9.44 -0.94 3.44
CA GLU A 19 -8.80 -1.14 2.14
C GLU A 19 -7.94 -2.41 2.07
N THR A 20 -7.43 -2.90 3.19
CA THR A 20 -6.56 -4.08 3.25
C THR A 20 -7.28 -5.35 3.72
N GLU A 21 -8.52 -5.25 4.18
CA GLU A 21 -9.30 -6.36 4.75
C GLU A 21 -9.49 -7.54 3.76
N GLY A 22 -9.67 -7.24 2.46
CA GLY A 22 -9.77 -8.24 1.40
C GLY A 22 -8.42 -8.82 0.94
N GLY A 23 -7.30 -8.19 1.31
CA GLY A 23 -5.94 -8.61 0.98
C GLY A 23 -5.41 -9.72 1.89
N LYS A 24 -6.07 -10.88 1.91
CA LYS A 24 -5.67 -11.98 2.79
C LYS A 24 -4.43 -12.69 2.26
N PHE A 25 -3.29 -12.46 2.91
CA PHE A 25 -2.09 -13.27 2.72
C PHE A 25 -2.26 -14.66 3.38
N PRO A 26 -1.56 -15.69 2.87
CA PRO A 26 -1.67 -17.04 3.43
C PRO A 26 -1.10 -17.19 4.86
N ASP A 27 -0.40 -16.19 5.39
CA ASP A 27 0.13 -16.19 6.76
C ASP A 27 -0.32 -14.90 7.49
N VAL A 28 -0.95 -15.06 8.65
CA VAL A 28 -1.42 -13.95 9.50
C VAL A 28 -0.27 -13.02 9.90
N ARG A 29 0.93 -13.55 10.12
CA ARG A 29 2.13 -12.76 10.43
C ARG A 29 2.55 -11.91 9.23
N LEU A 30 2.36 -12.41 8.01
CA LEU A 30 2.65 -11.68 6.79
C LEU A 30 1.64 -10.54 6.61
N THR A 31 0.35 -10.79 6.84
CA THR A 31 -0.69 -9.74 6.81
C THR A 31 -0.40 -8.63 7.82
N LYS A 32 -0.13 -8.97 9.08
CA LYS A 32 0.18 -7.98 10.12
C LYS A 32 1.39 -7.12 9.77
N ARG A 33 2.44 -7.76 9.26
CA ARG A 33 3.66 -7.08 8.85
C ARG A 33 3.47 -6.19 7.62
N PHE A 34 2.64 -6.62 6.67
CA PHE A 34 2.27 -5.81 5.51
C PHE A 34 1.47 -4.58 5.93
N GLY A 35 0.47 -4.73 6.82
CA GLY A 35 -0.28 -3.61 7.37
C GLY A 35 0.61 -2.59 8.10
N ASN A 36 1.55 -3.06 8.94
CA ASN A 36 2.52 -2.18 9.59
C ASN A 36 3.39 -1.41 8.58
N LEU A 37 3.86 -2.08 7.53
CA LEU A 37 4.65 -1.47 6.47
C LEU A 37 3.83 -0.40 5.72
N LEU A 38 2.59 -0.73 5.35
CA LEU A 38 1.68 0.19 4.68
C LEU A 38 1.43 1.44 5.54
N GLY A 39 1.19 1.26 6.84
CA GLY A 39 1.00 2.38 7.76
C GLY A 39 2.23 3.30 7.89
N MET A 40 3.44 2.73 7.92
CA MET A 40 4.67 3.55 7.90
C MET A 40 4.82 4.35 6.60
N MET A 41 4.54 3.73 5.45
CA MET A 41 4.64 4.39 4.14
C MET A 41 3.54 5.42 3.91
N ALA A 42 2.30 5.15 4.35
CA ALA A 42 1.18 6.07 4.23
C ALA A 42 1.40 7.38 5.02
N ARG A 43 2.12 7.32 6.14
CA ARG A 43 2.49 8.51 6.92
C ARG A 43 3.60 9.35 6.27
N ARG A 44 4.31 8.80 5.29
CA ARG A 44 5.51 9.39 4.67
C ARG A 44 5.53 9.17 3.16
N VAL A 45 4.40 9.49 2.51
CA VAL A 45 4.28 9.35 1.04
C VAL A 45 5.34 10.21 0.35
N GLY A 46 6.11 9.59 -0.55
CA GLY A 46 7.20 10.23 -1.27
C GLY A 46 8.59 10.01 -0.67
N ASP A 47 8.69 9.54 0.58
CA ASP A 47 9.96 9.15 1.18
C ASP A 47 10.46 7.81 0.60
N THR A 48 11.77 7.59 0.69
CA THR A 48 12.36 6.28 0.43
C THR A 48 11.92 5.26 1.50
N ILE A 49 11.91 3.97 1.18
CA ILE A 49 11.54 2.91 2.13
C ILE A 49 12.33 3.00 3.45
N PRO A 50 13.68 3.19 3.45
CA PRO A 50 14.43 3.36 4.69
C PRO A 50 14.02 4.60 5.49
N ALA A 51 13.76 5.72 4.80
CA ALA A 51 13.29 6.94 5.45
C ALA A 51 11.87 6.77 6.02
N ALA A 52 10.99 6.00 5.38
CA ALA A 52 9.68 5.68 5.94
C ALA A 52 9.76 4.77 7.17
N CYS A 53 10.67 3.79 7.16
CA CYS A 53 10.79 2.78 8.22
C CYS A 53 11.53 3.26 9.48
N GLN A 54 12.34 4.32 9.40
CA GLN A 54 13.04 5.00 10.51
C GLN A 54 14.02 4.13 11.35
N ASP A 55 14.04 2.81 11.17
CA ASP A 55 15.03 1.90 11.76
C ASP A 55 15.43 0.76 10.80
N TRP A 56 16.57 0.14 11.11
CA TRP A 56 17.15 -0.92 10.28
C TRP A 56 16.34 -2.22 10.27
N ALA A 57 15.72 -2.58 11.40
CA ALA A 57 14.96 -3.82 11.51
C ALA A 57 13.71 -3.78 10.62
N ASN A 58 12.98 -2.66 10.66
CA ASN A 58 11.81 -2.38 9.84
C ASN A 58 12.18 -2.19 8.36
N THR A 59 13.29 -1.52 8.06
CA THR A 59 13.80 -1.39 6.68
C THR A 59 14.10 -2.75 6.07
N LYS A 60 14.90 -3.58 6.76
CA LYS A 60 15.19 -4.95 6.32
C LYS A 60 13.92 -5.78 6.23
N ALA A 61 12.97 -5.50 7.10
CA ALA A 61 11.70 -6.18 7.09
C ALA A 61 10.85 -5.81 5.87
N ALA A 62 10.82 -4.55 5.48
CA ALA A 62 10.12 -4.05 4.29
C ALA A 62 10.64 -4.74 3.02
N TYR A 63 11.95 -4.69 2.80
CA TYR A 63 12.57 -5.31 1.62
C TYR A 63 12.29 -6.82 1.54
N ARG A 64 12.39 -7.54 2.68
CA ARG A 64 12.07 -8.97 2.72
C ARG A 64 10.60 -9.27 2.41
N SER A 65 9.68 -8.38 2.80
CA SER A 65 8.26 -8.54 2.47
C SER A 65 8.02 -8.28 0.99
N LEU A 66 8.61 -7.23 0.41
CA LEU A 66 8.46 -6.90 -1.02
C LEU A 66 9.13 -7.93 -1.94
N ALA A 67 10.20 -8.58 -1.48
CA ALA A 67 10.88 -9.66 -2.20
C ALA A 67 10.24 -11.05 -1.97
N ASN A 68 9.19 -11.15 -1.15
CA ASN A 68 8.58 -12.43 -0.82
C ASN A 68 7.63 -12.87 -1.96
N PRO A 69 7.83 -14.04 -2.59
CA PRO A 69 6.97 -14.50 -3.68
C PRO A 69 5.50 -14.74 -3.26
N ARG A 70 5.23 -14.85 -1.95
CA ARG A 70 3.87 -14.96 -1.42
C ARG A 70 3.14 -13.62 -1.33
N VAL A 71 3.87 -12.51 -1.50
CA VAL A 71 3.32 -11.15 -1.60
C VAL A 71 3.20 -10.81 -3.08
N THR A 72 2.04 -11.13 -3.66
CA THR A 72 1.74 -10.83 -5.07
C THR A 72 0.94 -9.55 -5.19
N GLU A 73 1.06 -8.87 -6.33
CA GLU A 73 0.27 -7.67 -6.64
C GLU A 73 -1.23 -7.92 -6.50
N GLU A 74 -1.73 -9.05 -7.05
CA GLU A 74 -3.13 -9.45 -6.94
C GLU A 74 -3.61 -9.47 -5.48
N ARG A 75 -2.82 -10.03 -4.57
CA ARG A 75 -3.17 -10.11 -3.14
C ARG A 75 -3.13 -8.75 -2.46
N VAL A 76 -2.19 -7.90 -2.85
CA VAL A 76 -2.09 -6.53 -2.35
C VAL A 76 -3.31 -5.72 -2.80
N LEU A 77 -3.72 -5.83 -4.06
CA LEU A 77 -4.82 -5.06 -4.64
C LEU A 77 -6.21 -5.64 -4.38
N ALA A 78 -6.33 -6.91 -4.02
CA ALA A 78 -7.63 -7.57 -3.79
C ALA A 78 -8.51 -6.83 -2.78
N GLY A 79 -7.94 -6.36 -1.67
CA GLY A 79 -8.66 -5.55 -0.68
C GLY A 79 -9.17 -4.24 -1.27
N HIS A 80 -8.29 -3.53 -1.99
CA HIS A 80 -8.63 -2.28 -2.63
C HIS A 80 -9.73 -2.43 -3.69
N PHE A 81 -9.70 -3.51 -4.47
CA PHE A 81 -10.76 -3.81 -5.44
C PHE A 81 -12.09 -4.12 -4.76
N ALA A 82 -12.09 -4.91 -3.68
CA ALA A 82 -13.30 -5.20 -2.92
C ALA A 82 -13.90 -3.93 -2.29
N ALA A 83 -13.07 -3.10 -1.67
CA ALA A 83 -13.49 -1.83 -1.07
C ALA A 83 -14.02 -0.85 -2.14
N THR A 84 -13.37 -0.79 -3.29
CA THR A 84 -13.82 0.05 -4.42
C THR A 84 -15.13 -0.45 -5.01
N ALA A 85 -15.29 -1.76 -5.19
CA ALA A 85 -16.54 -2.36 -5.67
C ALA A 85 -17.70 -2.10 -4.70
N ALA A 86 -17.47 -2.23 -3.39
CA ALA A 86 -18.47 -1.91 -2.37
C ALA A 86 -18.90 -0.44 -2.44
N ARG A 87 -17.95 0.49 -2.54
CA ARG A 87 -18.27 1.92 -2.73
C ARG A 87 -19.02 2.20 -4.02
N ALA A 88 -18.60 1.61 -5.13
CA ALA A 88 -19.27 1.78 -6.41
C ALA A 88 -20.72 1.28 -6.39
N SER A 89 -20.97 0.15 -5.71
CA SER A 89 -22.32 -0.41 -5.57
C SER A 89 -23.26 0.44 -4.71
N ALA A 90 -22.70 1.31 -3.86
CA ALA A 90 -23.46 2.22 -3.00
C ALA A 90 -23.81 3.55 -3.69
N VAL A 91 -23.33 3.79 -4.92
CA VAL A 91 -23.65 5.00 -5.69
C VAL A 91 -24.96 4.79 -6.44
N ASP A 92 -25.97 5.59 -6.13
CA ASP A 92 -27.20 5.64 -6.91
C ASP A 92 -26.98 6.45 -8.21
N GLY A 93 -27.30 5.85 -9.35
CA GLY A 93 -27.26 6.51 -10.66
C GLY A 93 -26.00 6.25 -11.47
N LEU A 94 -25.66 7.19 -12.36
CA LEU A 94 -24.58 7.02 -13.34
C LEU A 94 -23.19 7.25 -12.71
N LEU A 95 -22.33 6.25 -12.75
CA LEU A 95 -20.92 6.35 -12.38
C LEU A 95 -20.05 6.55 -13.63
N LEU A 96 -19.38 7.70 -13.72
CA LEU A 96 -18.38 7.97 -14.76
C LEU A 96 -17.00 7.49 -14.29
N VAL A 97 -16.42 6.52 -15.01
CA VAL A 97 -15.07 6.01 -14.73
C VAL A 97 -14.12 6.49 -15.82
N LEU A 98 -13.11 7.26 -15.42
CA LEU A 98 -12.02 7.67 -16.29
C LEU A 98 -10.94 6.60 -16.25
N HIS A 99 -10.60 6.03 -17.41
CA HIS A 99 -9.57 4.99 -17.53
C HIS A 99 -8.42 5.50 -18.40
N ASP A 100 -7.20 5.31 -17.94
CA ASP A 100 -5.95 5.62 -18.64
C ASP A 100 -4.93 4.51 -18.37
N THR A 101 -3.89 4.40 -19.20
CA THR A 101 -2.80 3.43 -19.04
C THR A 101 -1.45 4.14 -18.97
N PHE A 102 -0.73 3.97 -17.85
CA PHE A 102 0.58 4.61 -17.66
C PHE A 102 1.60 3.67 -16.99
N CYS A 103 2.84 3.67 -17.47
CA CYS A 103 4.01 3.06 -16.82
C CYS A 103 5.29 3.55 -17.52
N SER A 104 6.33 4.01 -16.80
CA SER A 104 7.67 4.10 -17.35
C SER A 104 8.78 3.79 -16.33
N LYS A 105 9.83 3.13 -16.84
CA LYS A 105 11.14 2.92 -16.23
C LYS A 105 12.17 3.10 -17.34
N THR A 106 12.89 4.21 -17.35
CA THR A 106 13.94 4.51 -18.33
C THR A 106 15.19 4.91 -17.54
N ASP A 107 16.30 4.16 -17.45
CA ASP A 107 16.80 2.98 -18.17
C ASP A 107 17.43 1.98 -17.18
N ILE A 108 17.26 0.66 -17.35
CA ILE A 108 18.22 -0.35 -16.84
C ILE A 108 18.37 -1.49 -17.85
N SER A 109 19.36 -1.40 -18.75
CA SER A 109 20.28 -2.48 -19.18
C SER A 109 21.29 -1.96 -20.24
N PRO A 110 22.48 -2.56 -20.47
CA PRO A 110 22.96 -3.84 -19.94
C PRO A 110 24.39 -3.82 -19.39
N ALA A 111 24.67 -4.73 -18.46
CA ALA A 111 26.02 -5.26 -18.32
C ALA A 111 25.93 -6.77 -18.07
N HIS A 112 26.07 -7.53 -19.16
CA HIS A 112 26.72 -8.82 -19.08
C HIS A 112 28.07 -8.60 -18.38
N ALA A 113 28.31 -9.36 -17.31
CA ALA A 113 29.64 -9.58 -16.75
C ALA A 113 30.40 -10.61 -17.59
#